data_AF-A0AB74J286-F1
#
_entry.id   AF-A0AB74J286-F1
#
_cell.length_a   1.000
_cell.length_b   1.000
_cell.length_c   1.000
_cell.angle_alpha   90.00
_cell.angle_beta   90.00
_cell.angle_gamma   90.00
#
_symmetry.space_group_name_H-M   'P 1'
#
loop_
_entity.id
_entity.type
_entity.pdbx_description
1 polymer ?
#
loop_
_entity_poly.entity_id
_entity_poly.type
_entity_poly.pdbx_seq_one_letter_code
_entity_poly.pdbx_strand_id
1 'polypeptide(L)'
;MPPSFGDLTYWNTRFSSEENFDWLVADFTILEPVLRELINGGKRFITARVDEDGKDGGKDGKGKTPQILHIGCGNSLLSFQLRELVETAIQIHNCDYSSVVIKRQRQREKELLQTGSFGRAGGREVQTIYPPHILAIHLAYLARPGCRWVVLSYSSSRFSDWEGEGMPQGLPQPGELWKMVKHEKIVQSPDPEDKVHRPPEMHHLYILERTGVELKEV
;
A
#
# COMPACT_ATOMS: atom_id res chain seq x y z
N MET A 1 21.35 -13.49 13.97
CA MET A 1 20.82 -12.11 14.11
C MET A 1 19.34 -12.13 13.77
N PRO A 2 18.49 -11.36 14.46
CA PRO A 2 17.09 -11.22 14.08
C PRO A 2 16.97 -10.59 12.68
N PRO A 3 15.90 -10.89 11.93
CA PRO A 3 15.67 -10.30 10.62
C PRO A 3 15.56 -8.77 10.68
N SER A 4 16.20 -8.09 9.72
CA SER A 4 16.08 -6.63 9.58
C SER A 4 14.86 -6.28 8.73
N PHE A 5 13.67 -6.35 9.32
CA PHE A 5 12.41 -6.10 8.60
C PHE A 5 12.26 -4.65 8.07
N GLY A 6 13.12 -3.73 8.51
CA GLY A 6 13.19 -2.37 7.97
C GLY A 6 14.12 -2.21 6.76
N ASP A 7 14.87 -3.25 6.40
CA ASP A 7 15.88 -3.22 5.32
C ASP A 7 15.30 -3.72 4.00
N LEU A 8 15.32 -2.86 2.98
CA LEU A 8 14.89 -3.21 1.63
C LEU A 8 15.70 -4.37 1.04
N THR A 9 17.00 -4.45 1.35
CA THR A 9 17.88 -5.52 0.88
C THR A 9 17.44 -6.86 1.44
N TYR A 10 17.11 -6.92 2.73
CA TYR A 10 16.55 -8.11 3.36
C TYR A 10 15.30 -8.61 2.63
N TRP A 11 14.34 -7.71 2.33
CA TRP A 11 13.13 -8.06 1.61
C TRP A 11 13.40 -8.49 0.16
N ASN A 12 14.24 -7.75 -0.56
CA ASN A 12 14.62 -8.10 -1.93
C ASN A 12 15.29 -9.48 -2.01
N THR A 13 16.22 -9.78 -1.10
CA THR A 13 16.88 -11.09 -1.02
C THR A 13 15.85 -12.18 -0.74
N ARG A 14 14.99 -11.97 0.25
CA ARG A 14 13.97 -12.95 0.62
C ARG A 14 12.99 -13.25 -0.53
N PHE A 15 12.42 -12.20 -1.14
CA PHE A 15 11.48 -12.35 -2.26
C PHE A 15 12.12 -12.86 -3.55
N SER A 16 13.46 -12.88 -3.65
CA SER A 16 14.16 -13.50 -4.78
C SER A 16 14.12 -15.02 -4.75
N SER A 17 14.02 -15.63 -3.57
CA SER A 17 14.05 -17.10 -3.41
C SER A 17 12.74 -17.67 -2.89
N GLU A 18 12.06 -17.00 -1.96
CA GLU A 18 10.87 -17.52 -1.31
C GLU A 18 9.65 -17.48 -2.24
N GLU A 19 8.99 -18.62 -2.45
CA GLU A 19 7.88 -18.72 -3.40
C GLU A 19 6.58 -18.12 -2.88
N ASN A 20 6.28 -18.34 -1.60
CA ASN A 20 5.06 -17.88 -0.95
C ASN A 20 5.35 -17.58 0.52
N PHE A 21 4.96 -16.38 0.95
CA PHE A 21 4.95 -15.96 2.34
C PHE A 21 3.72 -15.11 2.58
N ASP A 22 2.95 -15.49 3.58
CA ASP A 22 1.78 -14.75 4.00
C ASP A 22 1.89 -14.44 5.50
N TRP A 23 1.70 -13.16 5.83
CA TRP A 23 1.57 -12.72 7.23
C TRP A 23 0.22 -13.13 7.79
N LEU A 24 -0.82 -13.16 6.95
CA LEU A 24 -2.11 -13.73 7.27
C LEU A 24 -1.97 -15.25 7.13
N VAL A 25 -1.67 -15.91 8.25
CA VAL A 25 -1.73 -17.39 8.35
C VAL A 25 -3.16 -17.90 8.09
N ALA A 26 -4.16 -17.00 8.09
CA ALA A 26 -5.56 -17.27 7.83
C ALA A 26 -5.84 -17.46 6.33
N ASP A 27 -6.65 -18.46 6.01
CA ASP A 27 -7.17 -18.70 4.66
C ASP A 27 -8.07 -17.54 4.20
N PHE A 28 -8.00 -17.19 2.92
CA PHE A 28 -8.84 -16.18 2.27
C PHE A 28 -10.33 -16.41 2.50
N THR A 29 -10.74 -17.67 2.68
CA THR A 29 -12.13 -18.04 3.02
C THR A 29 -12.68 -17.31 4.26
N ILE A 30 -11.81 -16.86 5.17
CA ILE A 30 -12.19 -16.06 6.34
C ILE A 30 -12.43 -14.59 5.96
N LEU A 31 -11.62 -14.03 5.05
CA LEU A 31 -11.71 -12.64 4.62
C LEU A 31 -12.78 -12.43 3.55
N GLU A 32 -13.00 -13.43 2.70
CA GLU A 32 -13.83 -13.34 1.51
C GLU A 32 -15.25 -12.82 1.80
N PRO A 33 -16.01 -13.33 2.80
CA PRO A 33 -17.36 -12.84 3.05
C PRO A 33 -17.39 -11.36 3.44
N VAL A 34 -16.43 -10.94 4.27
CA VAL A 34 -16.31 -9.54 4.72
C VAL A 34 -15.93 -8.63 3.56
N LEU A 35 -14.96 -9.04 2.74
CA LEU A 35 -14.54 -8.27 1.58
C LEU A 35 -15.65 -8.18 0.52
N ARG A 36 -16.38 -9.28 0.27
CA ARG A 36 -17.56 -9.26 -0.62
C ARG A 36 -18.66 -8.36 -0.11
N GLU A 37 -18.93 -8.36 1.20
CA GLU A 37 -19.87 -7.42 1.81
C GLU A 37 -19.40 -5.97 1.64
N LEU A 38 -18.13 -5.66 1.82
CA LEU A 38 -17.62 -4.29 1.68
C LEU A 38 -17.59 -3.82 0.22
N ILE A 39 -17.30 -4.72 -0.71
CA ILE A 39 -17.20 -4.41 -2.15
C ILE A 39 -18.60 -4.34 -2.79
N ASN A 40 -19.51 -5.24 -2.43
CA ASN A 40 -20.85 -5.33 -3.02
C ASN A 40 -21.94 -4.67 -2.18
N GLY A 41 -21.70 -4.49 -0.88
CA GLY A 41 -22.67 -3.90 0.04
C GLY A 41 -22.85 -2.42 -0.25
N GLY A 42 -24.12 -2.00 -0.33
CA GLY A 42 -24.54 -0.63 -0.64
C GLY A 42 -24.06 0.46 0.33
N LYS A 43 -23.27 0.11 1.37
CA LYS A 43 -22.39 1.05 2.06
C LYS A 43 -21.15 1.28 1.20
N ARG A 44 -21.34 1.79 -0.01
CA ARG A 44 -20.29 2.54 -0.71
C ARG A 44 -19.72 3.46 0.36
N PHE A 45 -18.44 3.31 0.72
CA PHE A 45 -17.78 4.38 1.47
C PHE A 45 -18.09 5.63 0.68
N ILE A 46 -18.88 6.53 1.28
CA ILE A 46 -19.17 7.82 0.71
C ILE A 46 -17.81 8.54 0.74
N THR A 47 -16.97 8.28 -0.26
CA THR A 47 -16.12 9.36 -0.76
C THR A 47 -17.13 10.42 -1.17
N ALA A 48 -17.04 11.58 -0.55
CA ALA A 48 -18.01 12.67 -0.66
C ALA A 48 -18.38 12.93 -2.13
N ARG A 49 -19.43 12.25 -2.59
CA ARG A 49 -20.06 12.39 -3.89
C ARG A 49 -21.53 12.10 -3.67
N VAL A 50 -22.20 13.09 -3.12
CA VAL A 50 -23.58 13.33 -3.47
C VAL A 50 -23.46 14.50 -4.45
N ASP A 51 -23.60 14.23 -5.74
CA ASP A 51 -23.89 15.32 -6.68
C ASP A 51 -25.19 15.98 -6.16
N GLU A 52 -25.30 17.31 -6.23
CA GLU A 52 -26.42 18.09 -5.64
C GLU A 52 -27.82 17.60 -6.06
N ASP A 53 -27.91 16.80 -7.13
CA ASP A 53 -29.14 16.26 -7.70
C ASP A 53 -29.45 14.80 -7.35
N GLY A 54 -28.65 14.12 -6.52
CA GLY A 54 -28.98 12.78 -5.97
C GLY A 54 -29.20 11.67 -7.01
N LYS A 55 -28.71 11.84 -8.26
CA LYS A 55 -28.81 10.84 -9.32
C LYS A 55 -27.47 10.15 -9.54
N ASP A 56 -27.45 8.84 -9.30
CA ASP A 56 -26.32 7.97 -9.61
C ASP A 56 -25.99 8.07 -11.11
N GLY A 57 -24.88 8.73 -11.44
CA GLY A 57 -24.46 9.08 -12.80
C GLY A 57 -23.96 7.90 -13.63
N GLY A 58 -24.80 6.89 -13.87
CA GLY A 58 -24.39 5.66 -14.53
C GLY A 58 -25.40 5.05 -15.50
N LYS A 59 -25.78 5.74 -16.58
CA LYS A 59 -26.47 5.10 -17.72
C LYS A 59 -25.53 4.52 -18.79
N ASP A 60 -24.21 4.68 -18.65
CA ASP A 60 -23.29 4.41 -19.76
C ASP A 60 -22.24 3.32 -19.47
N GLY A 61 -22.40 2.53 -18.40
CA GLY A 61 -21.55 1.34 -18.15
C GLY A 61 -20.05 1.61 -17.99
N LYS A 62 -19.63 2.88 -17.83
CA LYS A 62 -18.22 3.32 -17.73
C LYS A 62 -17.83 3.77 -16.33
N GLY A 63 -18.48 3.24 -15.31
CA GLY A 63 -18.18 3.56 -13.92
C GLY A 63 -17.83 2.32 -13.13
N LYS A 64 -16.56 1.89 -13.13
CA LYS A 64 -15.97 1.11 -12.03
C LYS A 64 -14.52 1.51 -11.83
N THR A 65 -14.34 2.60 -11.07
CA THR A 65 -13.05 3.07 -10.57
C THR A 65 -12.30 1.95 -9.83
N PRO A 66 -10.95 1.99 -9.74
CA PRO A 66 -10.21 1.06 -8.88
C PRO A 66 -10.75 1.09 -7.45
N GLN A 67 -11.00 -0.08 -6.87
CA GLN A 67 -11.67 -0.22 -5.57
C GLN A 67 -10.75 -0.76 -4.47
N ILE A 68 -9.60 -1.35 -4.82
CA ILE A 68 -8.76 -2.07 -3.87
C ILE A 68 -7.32 -1.60 -4.00
N LEU A 69 -6.80 -0.95 -2.95
CA LEU A 69 -5.38 -0.69 -2.77
C LEU A 69 -4.83 -1.71 -1.77
N HIS A 70 -3.98 -2.62 -2.25
CA HIS A 70 -3.38 -3.68 -1.44
C HIS A 70 -1.92 -3.29 -1.11
N ILE A 71 -1.74 -2.66 0.05
CA ILE A 71 -0.46 -2.15 0.56
C ILE A 71 0.28 -3.28 1.29
N GLY A 72 1.56 -3.49 0.95
CA GLY A 72 2.35 -4.59 1.49
C GLY A 72 1.91 -5.94 0.93
N CYS A 73 1.63 -5.98 -0.38
CA CYS A 73 1.01 -7.13 -1.01
C CYS A 73 1.87 -8.41 -0.99
N GLY A 74 3.20 -8.26 -0.80
CA GLY A 74 4.14 -9.37 -0.71
C GLY A 74 4.08 -10.34 -1.89
N ASN A 75 4.36 -11.61 -1.63
CA ASN A 75 4.21 -12.73 -2.57
C ASN A 75 3.02 -13.65 -2.21
N SER A 76 2.11 -13.19 -1.35
CA SER A 76 0.93 -13.92 -0.89
C SER A 76 -0.03 -14.30 -2.02
N LEU A 77 -0.85 -15.32 -1.79
CA LEU A 77 -1.95 -15.69 -2.71
C LEU A 77 -3.10 -14.68 -2.67
N LEU A 78 -3.20 -13.88 -1.61
CA LEU A 78 -4.25 -12.88 -1.44
C LEU A 78 -4.33 -11.94 -2.65
N SER A 79 -3.19 -11.51 -3.20
CA SER A 79 -3.13 -10.65 -4.40
C SER A 79 -3.86 -11.26 -5.62
N PHE A 80 -3.89 -12.58 -5.74
CA PHE A 80 -4.64 -13.29 -6.78
C PHE A 80 -6.09 -13.50 -6.40
N GLN A 81 -6.36 -13.89 -5.14
CA GLN A 81 -7.71 -14.17 -4.65
C GLN A 81 -8.60 -12.92 -4.63
N LEU A 82 -8.03 -11.73 -4.41
CA LEU A 82 -8.74 -10.45 -4.55
C LEU A 82 -9.34 -10.25 -5.95
N ARG A 83 -8.81 -10.92 -6.99
CA ARG A 83 -9.38 -10.87 -8.34
C ARG A 83 -10.76 -11.51 -8.43
N GLU A 84 -11.08 -12.45 -7.56
CA GLU A 84 -12.41 -13.08 -7.49
C GLU A 84 -13.49 -12.12 -6.96
N LEU A 85 -13.06 -10.96 -6.46
CA LEU A 85 -13.93 -9.93 -5.90
C LEU A 85 -14.18 -8.76 -6.87
N VAL A 86 -13.45 -8.70 -7.99
CA VAL A 86 -13.53 -7.58 -8.94
C VAL A 86 -13.75 -8.09 -10.36
N GLU A 87 -14.34 -7.26 -11.20
CA GLU A 87 -14.61 -7.63 -12.60
C GLU A 87 -13.33 -7.63 -13.44
N THR A 88 -12.42 -6.72 -13.14
CA THR A 88 -11.18 -6.54 -13.89
C THR A 88 -9.99 -6.34 -12.96
N ALA A 89 -8.84 -6.89 -13.36
CA ALA A 89 -7.58 -6.80 -12.60
C ALA A 89 -7.11 -5.35 -12.35
N ILE A 90 -7.49 -4.42 -13.24
CA ILE A 90 -7.13 -3.00 -13.12
C ILE A 90 -7.78 -2.33 -11.91
N GLN A 91 -8.75 -2.98 -11.28
CA GLN A 91 -9.40 -2.48 -10.08
C GLN A 91 -8.59 -2.72 -8.80
N ILE A 92 -7.49 -3.49 -8.90
CA ILE A 92 -6.57 -3.79 -7.79
C ILE A 92 -5.24 -3.09 -8.06
N HIS A 93 -4.80 -2.29 -7.10
CA HIS A 93 -3.46 -1.72 -7.07
C HIS A 93 -2.62 -2.42 -5.99
N ASN A 94 -1.81 -3.39 -6.41
CA ASN A 94 -0.85 -4.07 -5.54
C ASN A 94 0.41 -3.21 -5.39
N CYS A 95 0.81 -2.95 -4.14
CA CYS A 95 1.96 -2.11 -3.83
C CYS A 95 2.80 -2.76 -2.74
N ASP A 96 4.12 -2.84 -2.93
CA ASP A 96 5.05 -3.37 -1.94
C ASP A 96 6.34 -2.54 -1.87
N TYR A 97 7.01 -2.58 -0.71
CA TYR A 97 8.31 -1.93 -0.52
C TYR A 97 9.38 -2.54 -1.45
N SER A 98 9.28 -3.83 -1.75
CA SER A 98 10.21 -4.55 -2.64
C SER A 98 9.77 -4.51 -4.10
N SER A 99 10.53 -3.85 -4.98
CA SER A 99 10.29 -3.92 -6.43
C SER A 99 10.51 -5.33 -7.01
N VAL A 100 11.32 -6.16 -6.34
CA VAL A 100 11.57 -7.56 -6.71
C VAL A 100 10.28 -8.36 -6.65
N VAL A 101 9.51 -8.24 -5.56
CA VAL A 101 8.26 -9.00 -5.40
C VAL A 101 7.20 -8.55 -6.40
N ILE A 102 7.11 -7.24 -6.66
CA ILE A 102 6.19 -6.71 -7.67
C ILE A 102 6.48 -7.26 -9.07
N LYS A 103 7.76 -7.29 -9.48
CA LYS A 103 8.16 -7.84 -10.77
C LYS A 103 7.85 -9.34 -10.86
N ARG A 104 8.17 -10.09 -9.80
CA ARG A 104 7.95 -11.54 -9.75
C ARG A 104 6.46 -11.90 -9.76
N GLN A 105 5.63 -11.22 -8.98
CA GLN A 105 4.19 -11.46 -8.93
C GLN A 105 3.51 -11.11 -10.25
N ARG A 106 3.93 -10.04 -10.93
CA ARG A 106 3.44 -9.75 -12.28
C ARG A 106 3.80 -10.85 -13.28
N GLN A 107 5.00 -11.41 -13.20
CA GLN A 107 5.40 -12.51 -14.08
C GLN A 107 4.56 -13.76 -13.80
N ARG A 108 4.41 -14.13 -12.53
CA ARG A 108 3.53 -15.22 -12.09
C ARG A 108 2.08 -15.02 -12.55
N GLU A 109 1.57 -13.80 -12.48
CA GLU A 109 0.23 -13.45 -12.98
C GLU A 109 0.12 -13.62 -14.49
N LYS A 110 1.11 -13.17 -15.26
CA LYS A 110 1.14 -13.39 -16.72
C LYS A 110 1.13 -14.88 -17.06
N GLU A 111 1.88 -15.69 -16.32
CA GLU A 111 1.95 -17.14 -16.53
C GLU A 111 0.60 -17.81 -16.23
N LEU A 112 -0.03 -17.47 -15.11
CA LEU A 112 -1.37 -17.96 -14.74
C LEU A 112 -2.46 -17.52 -15.73
N LEU A 113 -2.35 -16.31 -16.30
CA LEU A 113 -3.26 -15.81 -17.31
C LEU A 113 -2.95 -16.32 -18.72
N GLN A 114 -1.75 -16.86 -18.98
CA GLN A 114 -1.42 -17.51 -20.25
C GLN A 114 -1.89 -18.97 -20.27
N THR A 115 -1.97 -19.62 -19.12
CA THR A 115 -2.52 -20.98 -18.99
C THR A 115 -4.06 -21.02 -18.95
N GLY A 116 -4.74 -19.88 -18.74
CA GLY A 116 -6.20 -19.71 -18.91
C GLY A 116 -6.53 -18.67 -19.98
N SER A 117 -7.14 -19.08 -21.10
CA SER A 117 -7.34 -18.21 -22.27
C SER A 117 -8.15 -16.93 -21.98
N PHE A 118 -7.52 -15.76 -21.79
CA PHE A 118 -8.15 -14.44 -22.01
C PHE A 118 -7.15 -13.34 -22.41
N GLY A 119 -7.58 -12.57 -23.42
CA GLY A 119 -7.07 -11.31 -24.01
C GLY A 119 -5.79 -10.65 -23.50
N ARG A 120 -4.87 -10.37 -24.45
CA ARG A 120 -3.73 -9.46 -24.30
C ARG A 120 -4.18 -8.05 -23.88
N ALA A 121 -3.84 -7.64 -22.66
CA ALA A 121 -3.81 -6.22 -22.29
C ALA A 121 -2.51 -5.59 -22.81
N GLY A 122 -2.63 -4.51 -23.60
CA GLY A 122 -1.51 -3.81 -24.23
C GLY A 122 -0.46 -3.32 -23.22
N GLY A 123 0.79 -3.33 -23.66
CA GLY A 123 1.94 -2.91 -22.85
C GLY A 123 1.83 -1.43 -22.48
N ARG A 124 1.46 -1.15 -21.24
CA ARG A 124 1.70 0.16 -20.60
C ARG A 124 3.07 0.15 -19.94
N GLU A 125 3.76 1.28 -20.07
CA GLU A 125 5.00 1.54 -19.36
C GLU A 125 4.76 1.49 -17.85
N VAL A 126 5.67 0.82 -17.14
CA VAL A 126 5.51 0.51 -15.72
C VAL A 126 6.24 1.58 -14.93
N GLN A 127 5.51 2.40 -14.21
CA GLN A 127 6.10 3.29 -13.21
C GLN A 127 5.97 2.64 -11.84
N THR A 128 7.08 2.57 -11.10
CA THR A 128 7.12 2.04 -9.74
C THR A 128 6.74 3.16 -8.79
N ILE A 129 5.81 2.87 -7.88
CA ILE A 129 5.45 3.78 -6.78
C ILE A 129 5.59 2.97 -5.50
N TYR A 130 6.26 3.53 -4.49
CA TYR A 130 6.37 2.85 -3.20
C TYR A 130 5.08 3.00 -2.39
N PRO A 131 4.71 1.99 -1.60
CA PRO A 131 3.48 2.02 -0.80
C PRO A 131 3.41 3.19 0.19
N PRO A 132 4.51 3.57 0.88
CA PRO A 132 4.50 4.75 1.73
C PRO A 132 4.13 6.04 0.99
N HIS A 133 4.50 6.19 -0.30
CA HIS A 133 4.15 7.37 -1.11
C HIS A 133 2.65 7.39 -1.41
N ILE A 134 2.08 6.27 -1.84
CA ILE A 134 0.63 6.17 -2.07
C ILE A 134 -0.16 6.39 -0.77
N LEU A 135 0.29 5.80 0.35
CA LEU A 135 -0.34 5.99 1.65
C LEU A 135 -0.30 7.47 2.06
N ALA A 136 0.83 8.14 1.87
CA ALA A 136 0.97 9.56 2.18
C ALA A 136 0.00 10.41 1.37
N ILE A 137 -0.15 10.15 0.07
CA ILE A 137 -1.10 10.87 -0.79
C ILE A 137 -2.54 10.67 -0.29
N HIS A 138 -2.96 9.43 -0.04
CA HIS A 138 -4.33 9.15 0.42
C HIS A 138 -4.62 9.76 1.80
N LEU A 139 -3.68 9.66 2.75
CA LEU A 139 -3.83 10.32 4.04
C LEU A 139 -3.94 11.84 3.89
N ALA A 140 -3.25 12.44 2.91
CA ALA A 140 -3.31 13.87 2.67
C ALA A 140 -4.68 14.35 2.14
N TYR A 141 -5.42 13.48 1.42
CA TYR A 141 -6.82 13.74 1.03
C TYR A 141 -7.79 13.67 2.22
N LEU A 142 -7.45 12.90 3.26
CA LEU A 142 -8.30 12.73 4.45
C LEU A 142 -7.98 13.74 5.57
N ALA A 143 -6.78 14.34 5.53
CA ALA A 143 -6.27 15.21 6.58
C ALA A 143 -6.41 16.70 6.22
N ARG A 144 -6.88 17.52 7.17
CA ARG A 144 -6.84 18.98 7.03
C ARG A 144 -5.41 19.50 7.19
N PRO A 145 -5.04 20.64 6.58
CA PRO A 145 -3.79 21.32 6.85
C PRO A 145 -3.55 21.48 8.37
N GLY A 146 -2.32 21.21 8.82
CA GLY A 146 -1.92 21.22 10.22
C GLY A 146 -2.19 19.93 11.00
N CYS A 147 -2.93 18.95 10.44
CA CYS A 147 -3.06 17.63 11.05
C CYS A 147 -1.71 16.91 11.16
N ARG A 148 -1.54 16.10 12.21
CA ARG A 148 -0.30 15.36 12.46
C ARG A 148 -0.48 13.87 12.23
N TRP A 149 0.38 13.30 11.38
CA TRP A 149 0.55 11.86 11.24
C TRP A 149 1.73 11.42 12.13
N VAL A 150 1.42 10.67 13.18
CA VAL A 150 2.39 10.10 14.11
C VAL A 150 2.70 8.68 13.67
N VAL A 151 3.97 8.38 13.43
CA VAL A 151 4.43 7.08 12.90
C VAL A 151 5.52 6.51 13.79
N LEU A 152 5.30 5.30 14.28
CA LEU A 152 6.33 4.50 14.94
C LEU A 152 6.86 3.47 13.93
N SER A 153 8.16 3.47 13.69
CA SER A 153 8.81 2.61 12.70
C SER A 153 10.06 1.96 13.24
N TYR A 154 10.40 0.75 12.78
CA TYR A 154 11.72 0.16 13.03
C TYR A 154 12.81 0.70 12.10
N SER A 155 12.47 1.50 11.10
CA SER A 155 13.42 2.01 10.11
C SER A 155 13.69 3.50 10.34
N SER A 156 14.97 3.88 10.37
CA SER A 156 15.44 5.27 10.40
C SER A 156 15.31 5.97 9.04
N SER A 157 15.12 5.23 7.96
CA SER A 157 15.01 5.72 6.58
C SER A 157 13.60 5.58 6.01
N ARG A 158 12.58 5.40 6.86
CA ARG A 158 11.19 5.16 6.42
C ARG A 158 10.66 6.18 5.39
N PHE A 159 11.13 7.43 5.47
CA PHE A 159 10.70 8.54 4.62
C PHE A 159 11.86 9.21 3.87
N SER A 160 13.02 8.55 3.73
CA SER A 160 14.19 9.15 3.06
C SER A 160 13.93 9.50 1.59
N ASP A 161 13.01 8.76 0.95
CA ASP A 161 12.82 8.79 -0.50
C ASP A 161 11.65 9.72 -0.92
N TRP A 162 11.16 10.56 0.00
CA TRP A 162 10.03 11.48 -0.23
C TRP A 162 10.38 12.73 -1.03
N GLU A 163 11.65 13.08 -1.09
CA GLU A 163 12.15 14.30 -1.76
C GLU A 163 12.97 13.95 -3.02
N GLY A 164 13.45 12.71 -3.16
CA GLY A 164 14.50 12.36 -4.12
C GLY A 164 14.08 11.51 -5.31
N GLU A 165 12.94 10.81 -5.26
CA GLU A 165 12.48 9.94 -6.35
C GLU A 165 11.35 10.58 -7.17
N GLY A 166 11.44 10.45 -8.49
CA GLY A 166 10.44 11.02 -9.41
C GLY A 166 9.10 10.30 -9.29
N MET A 167 8.04 11.04 -8.96
CA MET A 167 6.68 10.51 -8.95
C MET A 167 6.10 10.41 -10.36
N PRO A 168 5.19 9.45 -10.60
CA PRO A 168 4.41 9.41 -11.82
C PRO A 168 3.73 10.73 -12.15
N GLN A 169 3.65 11.02 -13.44
CA GLN A 169 3.01 12.23 -13.94
C GLN A 169 1.58 12.34 -13.39
N GLY A 170 1.28 13.46 -12.73
CA GLY A 170 -0.02 13.77 -12.14
C GLY A 170 -0.17 13.39 -10.66
N LEU A 171 0.80 12.69 -10.06
CA LEU A 171 0.81 12.45 -8.61
C LEU A 171 1.72 13.47 -7.89
N PRO A 172 1.26 14.06 -6.78
CA PRO A 172 2.08 14.96 -5.98
C PRO A 172 3.21 14.21 -5.25
N GLN A 173 4.29 14.93 -4.96
CA GLN A 173 5.36 14.37 -4.14
C GLN A 173 4.91 14.30 -2.66
N PRO A 174 5.15 13.19 -1.94
CA PRO A 174 4.78 13.11 -0.52
C PRO A 174 5.38 14.23 0.33
N GLY A 175 6.62 14.66 0.05
CA GLY A 175 7.28 15.78 0.74
C GLY A 175 6.57 17.12 0.57
N GLU A 176 5.84 17.33 -0.53
CA GLU A 176 5.00 18.51 -0.74
C GLU A 176 3.76 18.49 0.16
N LEU A 177 3.24 17.28 0.44
CA LEU A 177 2.00 17.09 1.20
C LEU A 177 2.22 17.03 2.71
N TRP A 178 3.40 16.57 3.14
CA TRP A 178 3.72 16.28 4.52
C TRP A 178 5.11 16.81 4.89
N LYS A 179 5.15 17.71 5.87
CA LYS A 179 6.39 18.23 6.44
C LYS A 179 6.80 17.39 7.64
N MET A 180 8.02 16.84 7.65
CA MET A 180 8.55 16.21 8.86
C MET A 180 8.87 17.25 9.93
N VAL A 181 8.11 17.23 11.03
CA VAL A 181 8.28 18.16 12.15
C VAL A 181 9.09 17.57 13.30
N LYS A 182 9.14 16.24 13.41
CA LYS A 182 9.99 15.55 14.40
C LYS A 182 10.40 14.16 13.90
N HIS A 183 11.66 13.81 14.15
CA HIS A 183 12.20 12.45 14.05
C HIS A 183 13.03 12.17 15.30
N GLU A 184 12.65 11.16 16.07
CA GLU A 184 13.33 10.79 17.30
C GLU A 184 13.56 9.28 17.34
N LYS A 185 14.78 8.88 17.71
CA LYS A 185 15.10 7.48 17.99
C LYS A 185 14.73 7.17 19.44
N ILE A 186 13.78 6.28 19.62
CA ILE A 186 13.34 5.75 20.90
C ILE A 186 14.06 4.41 21.11
N VAL A 187 14.88 4.34 22.15
CA VAL A 187 15.52 3.09 22.56
C VAL A 187 14.74 2.54 23.74
N GLN A 188 14.18 1.35 23.59
CA GLN A 188 13.49 0.70 24.70
C GLN A 188 14.53 0.28 25.75
N SER A 189 14.25 0.59 27.02
CA SER A 189 15.07 0.09 28.12
C SER A 189 15.00 -1.44 28.16
N PRO A 190 16.11 -2.13 28.52
CA PRO A 190 16.09 -3.58 28.69
C PRO A 190 15.01 -3.97 29.69
N ASP A 191 14.27 -5.04 29.41
CA ASP A 191 13.35 -5.61 30.39
C ASP A 191 14.19 -6.30 31.48
N PRO A 192 14.07 -5.90 32.75
CA PRO A 192 14.85 -6.48 33.83
C PRO A 192 14.57 -7.98 34.07
N GLU A 193 13.44 -8.51 33.60
CA GLU A 193 13.12 -9.94 33.69
C GLU A 193 13.62 -10.76 32.49
N ASP A 194 14.24 -10.12 31.51
CA ASP A 194 14.65 -10.76 30.27
C ASP A 194 15.86 -11.67 30.50
N LYS A 195 15.63 -12.98 30.42
CA LYS A 195 16.66 -14.02 30.61
C LYS A 195 17.45 -14.30 29.32
N VAL A 196 17.08 -13.67 28.20
CA VAL A 196 17.69 -13.90 26.89
C VAL A 196 18.28 -12.57 26.40
N HIS A 197 19.53 -12.59 25.95
CA HIS A 197 20.16 -11.40 25.40
C HIS A 197 19.51 -11.03 24.05
N ARG A 198 18.51 -10.16 24.07
CA ARG A 198 17.95 -9.55 22.86
C ARG A 198 18.66 -8.22 22.54
N PRO A 199 18.89 -7.88 21.27
CA PRO A 199 19.32 -6.54 20.90
C PRO A 199 18.30 -5.51 21.41
N PRO A 200 18.72 -4.28 21.76
CA PRO A 200 17.78 -3.22 22.16
C PRO A 200 16.72 -3.02 21.08
N GLU A 201 15.44 -3.05 21.46
CA GLU A 201 14.38 -2.64 20.55
C GLU A 201 14.53 -1.14 20.29
N MET A 202 14.77 -0.80 19.03
CA MET A 202 14.92 0.57 18.59
C MET A 202 13.74 0.91 17.68
N HIS A 203 13.00 1.94 18.08
CA HIS A 203 11.94 2.51 17.27
C HIS A 203 12.33 3.93 16.87
N HIS A 204 11.82 4.36 15.73
CA HIS A 204 11.91 5.71 15.22
C HIS A 204 10.51 6.30 15.25
N LEU A 205 10.33 7.35 16.04
CA LEU A 205 9.13 8.17 16.07
C LEU A 205 9.26 9.28 15.03
N TYR A 206 8.33 9.31 14.10
CA TYR A 206 8.17 10.40 13.16
C TYR A 206 6.87 11.14 13.47
N ILE A 207 6.93 12.46 13.40
CA ILE A 207 5.75 13.32 13.37
C ILE A 207 5.82 14.11 12.08
N LEU A 208 4.81 13.90 11.23
CA LEU A 208 4.63 14.56 9.96
C LEU A 208 3.41 15.48 10.07
N GLU A 209 3.52 16.71 9.61
CA GLU A 209 2.43 17.69 9.61
C GLU A 209 1.93 17.93 8.20
N ARG A 210 0.60 17.86 8.03
CA ARG A 210 -0.06 18.09 6.74
C ARG A 210 0.16 19.54 6.31
N THR A 211 0.75 19.73 5.13
CA THR A 211 0.98 21.07 4.56
C THR A 211 -0.31 21.72 4.08
N GLY A 212 -0.22 22.99 3.68
CA GLY A 212 -1.33 23.72 3.06
C GLY A 212 -1.49 23.45 1.55
N VAL A 213 -0.73 22.53 0.96
CA VAL A 213 -0.83 22.23 -0.48
C VAL A 213 -2.21 21.69 -0.79
N GLU A 214 -2.96 22.39 -1.63
CA GLU A 214 -4.27 21.93 -2.09
C GLU A 214 -4.10 20.75 -3.05
N LEU A 215 -4.83 19.69 -2.76
CA LEU A 215 -4.92 18.53 -3.64
C LEU A 215 -6.06 18.77 -4.61
N LYS A 216 -5.73 18.91 -5.90
CA LYS A 216 -6.75 18.94 -6.95
C LYS A 216 -7.48 17.60 -6.98
N GLU A 217 -8.76 17.63 -7.28
CA GLU A 217 -9.51 16.41 -7.57
C GLU A 217 -8.90 15.72 -8.79
N VAL A 218 -8.66 14.41 -8.69
CA VAL A 218 -8.18 13.54 -9.78
C VAL A 218 -9.38 12.89 -10.46
#